data_AF-A0A8R1ILH3-F1
#
_entry.id   AF-A0A8R1ILH3-F1
#
_cell.length_a   1.000
_cell.length_b   1.000
_cell.length_c   1.000
_cell.angle_alpha   90.00
_cell.angle_beta   90.00
_cell.angle_gamma   90.00
#
_symmetry.space_group_name_H-M   'P 1'
#
loop_
_entity.id
_entity.type
_entity.pdbx_description
1 polymer ?
#
loop_
_entity_poly.entity_id
_entity_poly.type
_entity_poly.pdbx_seq_one_letter_code
_entity_poly.pdbx_strand_id
1 'polypeptide(L)'
;MILCKHRDDKMNWPGVCDLPHYKAIFPQWTFDVKKLEEASNLSGHGLDILREIVRYPPERRLTAKGALSHRYFLHNGFTQNRPTVTELMKEIREKSRTTPSPDQPIF
;
A
#
# COMPACT_ATOMS: atom_id res chain seq x y z
N MET A 1 -1.62 -14.36 9.18
CA MET A 1 -2.27 -15.68 9.15
C MET A 1 -3.74 -15.49 8.81
N ILE A 2 -4.21 -16.12 7.73
CA ILE A 2 -5.65 -16.22 7.47
C ILE A 2 -6.13 -17.49 8.18
N LEU A 3 -6.51 -17.37 9.45
CA LEU A 3 -7.01 -18.51 10.21
C LEU A 3 -8.53 -18.54 10.18
N CYS A 4 -9.07 -19.61 9.61
CA CYS A 4 -10.41 -20.08 9.90
C CYS A 4 -10.35 -20.94 11.18
N LYS A 5 -10.39 -20.32 12.36
CA LYS A 5 -10.64 -21.07 13.61
C LYS A 5 -12.12 -20.92 13.92
N HIS A 6 -12.88 -22.01 13.77
CA HIS A 6 -14.34 -22.04 13.91
C HIS A 6 -14.86 -21.74 15.34
N ARG A 7 -13.99 -21.35 16.28
CA ARG A 7 -14.35 -21.13 17.69
C ARG A 7 -13.27 -20.45 18.55
N ASP A 8 -12.65 -19.36 18.10
CA ASP A 8 -11.75 -18.55 18.97
C ASP A 8 -11.79 -17.05 18.60
N ASP A 9 -11.91 -16.18 19.60
CA ASP A 9 -11.98 -14.70 19.51
C ASP A 9 -10.74 -14.02 18.90
N LYS A 10 -9.69 -14.79 18.57
CA LYS A 10 -8.44 -14.30 17.98
C LYS A 10 -8.40 -14.51 16.45
N MET A 11 -9.52 -14.34 15.78
CA MET A 11 -9.58 -14.39 14.31
C MET A 11 -8.99 -13.11 13.69
N ASN A 12 -7.88 -13.27 12.96
CA ASN A 12 -7.24 -12.15 12.26
C ASN A 12 -8.06 -11.67 11.04
N TRP A 13 -9.00 -12.48 10.53
CA TRP A 13 -9.97 -12.12 9.49
C TRP A 13 -11.29 -12.88 9.68
N PRO A 14 -12.30 -12.25 10.33
CA PRO A 14 -13.64 -12.83 10.46
C PRO A 14 -14.31 -13.08 9.12
N GLY A 15 -15.04 -14.19 8.98
CA GLY A 15 -15.80 -14.52 7.75
C GLY A 15 -14.95 -15.05 6.59
N VAL A 16 -13.64 -15.23 6.77
CA VAL A 16 -12.77 -15.70 5.68
C VAL A 16 -13.08 -17.13 5.23
N CYS A 17 -13.65 -17.93 6.12
CA CYS A 17 -14.09 -19.30 5.85
C CYS A 17 -15.26 -19.35 4.85
N ASP A 18 -16.07 -18.28 4.84
CA ASP A 18 -17.31 -18.19 4.09
C ASP A 18 -17.07 -17.67 2.65
N LEU A 19 -15.82 -17.35 2.32
CA LEU A 19 -15.46 -16.90 0.98
C LEU A 19 -15.58 -18.04 -0.03
N PRO A 20 -16.10 -17.79 -1.25
CA PRO A 20 -16.40 -18.83 -2.25
C PRO A 20 -15.21 -19.72 -2.65
N HIS A 21 -13.99 -19.22 -2.48
CA HIS A 21 -12.76 -19.89 -2.88
C HIS A 21 -11.86 -20.27 -1.69
N TYR A 22 -12.34 -20.09 -0.47
CA TYR A 22 -11.63 -20.60 0.71
C TYR A 22 -11.68 -22.12 0.72
N LYS A 23 -10.54 -22.75 1.02
CA LYS A 23 -10.44 -24.20 1.20
C LYS A 23 -9.70 -24.49 2.50
N ALA A 24 -10.27 -25.35 3.35
CA ALA A 24 -9.65 -25.76 4.60
C ALA A 24 -8.32 -26.53 4.41
N ILE A 25 -8.09 -27.08 3.21
CA ILE A 25 -6.85 -27.76 2.84
C ILE A 25 -5.67 -26.82 2.57
N PHE A 26 -5.89 -25.50 2.54
CA PHE A 26 -4.79 -24.57 2.34
C PHE A 26 -3.80 -24.67 3.51
N PRO A 27 -2.49 -24.66 3.24
CA PRO A 27 -1.48 -24.74 4.28
C PRO A 27 -1.55 -23.51 5.19
N GLN A 28 -1.25 -23.71 6.46
CA GLN A 28 -1.23 -22.63 7.44
C GLN A 28 0.19 -22.06 7.53
N TRP A 29 0.44 -20.96 6.84
CA TRP A 29 1.73 -20.26 6.92
C TRP A 29 1.82 -19.42 8.20
N THR A 30 2.93 -19.57 8.93
CA THR A 30 3.28 -18.70 10.04
C THR A 30 3.90 -17.40 9.52
N PHE A 31 3.57 -16.28 10.16
CA PHE A 31 4.17 -14.99 9.84
C PHE A 31 5.28 -14.70 10.83
N ASP A 32 6.47 -14.45 10.31
CA ASP A 32 7.65 -14.09 11.10
C ASP A 32 7.98 -12.62 10.86
N VAL A 33 7.78 -11.83 11.91
CA VAL A 33 8.01 -10.38 11.89
C VAL A 33 9.50 -10.07 11.70
N LYS A 34 10.39 -10.89 12.28
CA LYS A 34 11.83 -10.66 12.20
C LYS A 34 12.35 -10.85 10.79
N LYS A 35 11.85 -11.88 10.10
CA LYS A 35 12.18 -12.08 8.68
C LYS A 35 11.75 -10.92 7.81
N LEU A 36 10.61 -10.29 8.13
CA LEU A 36 10.18 -9.09 7.41
C LEU A 36 11.11 -7.91 7.70
N GLU A 37 11.51 -7.72 8.96
CA GLU A 37 12.48 -6.70 9.37
C GLU A 37 13.82 -6.85 8.63
N GLU A 38 14.36 -8.07 8.63
CA GLU A 38 15.61 -8.42 7.96
C GLU A 38 15.52 -8.27 6.43
N ALA A 39 14.38 -8.63 5.82
CA ALA A 39 14.21 -8.58 4.37
C ALA A 39 13.90 -7.18 3.82
N SER A 40 13.31 -6.30 4.63
CA SER A 40 12.70 -5.07 4.10
C SER A 40 13.63 -3.86 4.06
N ASN A 41 14.80 -3.87 4.72
CA ASN A 41 15.68 -2.70 4.83
C ASN A 41 14.92 -1.39 5.21
N LEU A 42 13.76 -1.53 5.86
CA LEU A 42 12.89 -0.42 6.23
C LEU A 42 13.23 0.06 7.64
N SER A 43 13.08 1.36 7.87
CA SER A 43 13.05 1.91 9.22
C SER A 43 11.80 1.42 9.97
N GLY A 44 11.77 1.54 11.30
CA GLY A 44 10.63 1.10 12.12
C GLY A 44 9.28 1.68 11.64
N HIS A 45 9.25 2.96 11.26
CA HIS A 45 8.06 3.58 10.68
C HIS A 45 7.66 3.00 9.31
N GLY A 46 8.62 2.56 8.51
CA GLY A 46 8.37 1.91 7.22
C GLY A 46 7.76 0.53 7.39
N LEU A 47 8.21 -0.20 8.40
CA LEU A 47 7.64 -1.48 8.74
C LEU A 47 6.21 -1.34 9.31
N ASP A 48 5.97 -0.34 10.15
CA ASP A 48 4.65 -0.07 10.72
C ASP A 48 3.63 0.24 9.62
N ILE A 49 3.97 1.11 8.67
CA ILE A 49 3.06 1.41 7.57
C ILE A 49 2.82 0.20 6.66
N LEU A 50 3.86 -0.60 6.41
CA LEU A 50 3.75 -1.82 5.61
C LEU A 50 2.78 -2.82 6.28
N ARG A 51 2.87 -3.00 7.60
CA ARG A 51 1.94 -3.83 8.36
C ARG A 51 0.49 -3.37 8.20
N GLU A 52 0.25 -2.06 8.21
CA GLU A 52 -1.09 -1.49 8.08
C GLU A 52 -1.67 -1.58 6.66
N ILE A 53 -0.82 -1.44 5.63
CA ILE A 53 -1.24 -1.54 4.22
C ILE A 53 -1.49 -2.99 3.79
N VAL A 54 -0.82 -3.97 4.41
CA VAL A 54 -0.92 -5.40 4.03
C VAL A 54 -1.82 -6.19 5.01
N ARG A 55 -2.71 -5.51 5.75
CA ARG A 55 -3.72 -6.19 6.57
C ARG A 55 -4.63 -7.08 5.71
N TYR A 56 -4.85 -8.31 6.21
CA TYR A 56 -5.69 -9.30 5.54
C TYR A 56 -7.14 -8.84 5.40
N PRO A 57 -7.85 -8.44 6.47
CA PRO A 57 -9.21 -7.93 6.33
C PRO A 57 -9.16 -6.61 5.57
N PRO A 58 -9.87 -6.49 4.43
CA PRO A 58 -9.83 -5.27 3.62
C PRO A 58 -10.34 -4.06 4.40
N GLU A 59 -11.38 -4.24 5.22
CA GLU A 59 -11.97 -3.18 6.04
C GLU A 59 -11.01 -2.59 7.08
N ARG A 60 -9.98 -3.36 7.47
CA ARG A 60 -8.97 -2.91 8.45
C ARG A 60 -7.71 -2.37 7.78
N ARG A 61 -7.61 -2.42 6.45
CA ARG A 61 -6.44 -2.00 5.69
C ARG A 61 -6.34 -0.48 5.65
N LEU A 62 -5.13 0.04 5.86
CA LEU A 62 -4.90 1.47 5.77
C LEU A 62 -5.17 2.00 4.37
N THR A 63 -6.00 3.04 4.28
CA THR A 63 -6.33 3.68 3.00
C THR A 63 -5.11 4.43 2.44
N ALA A 64 -5.04 4.61 1.13
CA ALA A 64 -3.97 5.38 0.50
C ALA A 64 -3.87 6.81 1.07
N LYS A 65 -5.02 7.46 1.32
CA LYS A 65 -5.07 8.78 1.96
C LYS A 65 -4.47 8.75 3.37
N GLY A 66 -4.84 7.75 4.18
CA GLY A 66 -4.30 7.59 5.53
C GLY A 66 -2.80 7.26 5.54
N ALA A 67 -2.35 6.45 4.58
CA ALA A 67 -0.94 6.13 4.40
C ALA A 67 -0.11 7.38 4.16
N LEU A 68 -0.55 8.31 3.30
CA LEU A 68 0.16 9.57 3.04
C LEU A 68 0.34 10.45 4.29
N SER A 69 -0.52 10.30 5.30
CA SER A 69 -0.40 11.00 6.58
C SER A 69 0.45 10.27 7.62
N HIS A 70 0.99 9.10 7.29
CA HIS A 70 1.80 8.30 8.21
C HIS A 70 3.20 8.91 8.41
N ARG A 71 3.74 8.77 9.63
CA ARG A 71 5.07 9.30 10.02
C ARG A 71 6.20 8.92 9.07
N TYR A 72 6.12 7.72 8.49
CA TYR A 72 7.07 7.25 7.49
C TYR A 72 7.21 8.20 6.29
N PHE A 73 6.11 8.77 5.80
CA PHE A 73 6.16 9.68 4.65
C PHE A 73 6.29 11.14 5.05
N LEU A 74 5.93 11.52 6.28
CA LEU A 74 6.10 12.88 6.79
C LEU A 74 7.58 13.27 6.97
N HIS A 75 8.44 12.29 7.24
CA HIS A 75 9.89 12.51 7.36
C HIS A 75 10.55 12.79 6.01
N ASN A 76 9.91 12.36 4.91
CA ASN A 76 10.48 12.45 3.58
C ASN A 76 10.00 13.78 2.99
N GLY A 77 10.91 14.72 2.69
CA GLY A 77 10.60 16.06 2.17
C GLY A 77 9.70 16.10 0.91
N PHE A 78 9.46 14.94 0.29
CA PHE A 78 8.45 14.73 -0.76
C PHE A 78 7.02 15.06 -0.32
N THR A 79 6.63 14.83 0.94
CA THR A 79 5.27 15.17 1.40
C THR A 79 5.10 16.63 1.79
N GLN A 80 6.20 17.31 2.13
CA GLN A 80 6.20 18.74 2.44
C GLN A 80 5.90 19.58 1.20
N ASN A 81 6.29 19.09 0.02
CA ASN A 81 6.08 19.76 -1.27
C ASN A 81 5.01 19.04 -2.11
N ARG A 82 3.91 18.59 -1.49
CA ARG A 82 2.83 17.96 -2.25
C ARG A 82 2.07 19.03 -3.07
N PRO A 83 2.16 19.04 -4.41
CA PRO A 83 1.33 19.93 -5.20
C PRO A 83 -0.14 19.58 -5.02
N THR A 84 -0.96 20.61 -4.92
CA THR A 84 -2.41 20.53 -4.87
C THR A 84 -2.90 19.85 -6.15
N VAL A 85 -4.04 19.13 -6.09
CA VAL A 85 -4.63 18.50 -7.28
C VAL A 85 -4.83 19.51 -8.41
N THR A 86 -5.18 20.75 -8.08
CA THR A 86 -5.27 21.87 -9.02
C THR A 86 -3.95 22.20 -9.71
N GLU A 87 -2.83 22.18 -8.98
CA GLU A 87 -1.50 22.44 -9.51
C GLU A 87 -1.05 21.29 -10.42
N LEU A 88 -1.31 20.04 -10.03
CA LEU A 88 -1.05 18.86 -10.86
C LEU A 88 -1.86 18.87 -12.16
N MET A 89 -3.15 19.20 -12.09
CA MET A 89 -4.03 19.28 -13.27
C MET A 89 -3.56 20.39 -14.22
N LYS A 90 -3.08 21.51 -13.69
CA LYS A 90 -2.48 22.59 -14.47
C LYS A 90 -1.22 22.11 -15.18
N GLU A 91 -0.32 21.45 -14.47
CA GLU A 91 0.94 20.94 -15.00
C GLU A 91 0.73 19.89 -16.10
N ILE A 92 -0.20 18.95 -15.91
CA ILE A 92 -0.57 17.95 -16.94
C ILE A 92 -1.08 18.64 -18.21
N ARG A 93 -1.92 19.68 -18.06
CA ARG A 93 -2.45 20.46 -19.19
C ARG A 93 -1.37 21.28 -19.89
N GLU A 94 -0.39 21.82 -19.15
CA GLU A 94 0.76 22.53 -19.71
C GLU A 94 1.66 21.56 -20.49
N LYS A 95 1.92 20.37 -19.94
CA LYS A 95 2.80 19.34 -20.52
C LYS A 95 2.19 18.66 -21.75
N SER A 96 0.88 18.49 -21.79
CA SER A 96 0.16 17.99 -22.98
C SER A 96 0.15 18.99 -24.14
N ARG A 97 0.48 20.26 -23.91
CA ARG A 97 0.65 21.28 -24.97
C ARG A 97 2.06 21.29 -25.56
N THR A 98 3.03 20.59 -24.95
CA THR A 98 4.46 20.64 -25.32
C THR A 98 5.01 19.36 -25.98
N THR A 99 4.17 18.45 -26.47
CA THR A 99 4.64 17.43 -27.43
C THR A 99 5.27 18.14 -28.63
N PRO A 100 6.57 17.93 -28.93
CA PRO A 100 7.18 18.52 -30.11
C PRO A 100 6.48 17.95 -31.34
N SER A 101 6.04 18.83 -32.23
CA SER A 101 5.57 18.43 -33.57
C SER A 101 6.65 17.56 -34.23
N PRO A 102 6.30 16.53 -35.03
CA PRO A 102 7.28 15.74 -35.77
C PRO A 102 8.08 16.54 -36.83
N ASP A 103 7.82 17.84 -36.99
CA ASP A 103 8.43 18.69 -38.01
C ASP A 103 9.76 19.33 -37.55
N GLN A 104 10.74 18.50 -37.18
CA GLN A 104 12.14 18.92 -37.19
C GLN A 104 12.85 18.12 -38.28
N PRO A 105 13.39 18.77 -39.33
CA PRO A 105 14.09 18.05 -40.38
C PRO A 105 15.36 17.42 -39.80
N ILE A 106 15.57 16.15 -40.13
CA ILE A 106 16.83 15.45 -39.87
C ILE A 106 17.91 16.16 -40.68
N PHE A 107 18.83 16.83 -39.98
CA PHE A 107 20.15 17.22 -40.49
C PHE A 107 21.21 16.78 -39.49
#